data_AF-A0A418GKX2-F1
#
_entry.id   AF-A0A418GKX2-F1
#
_cell.length_a   1.000
_cell.length_b   1.000
_cell.length_c   1.000
_cell.angle_alpha   90.00
_cell.angle_beta   90.00
_cell.angle_gamma   90.00
#
_symmetry.space_group_name_H-M   'P 1'
#
loop_
_entity.id
_entity.type
_entity.pdbx_description
1 polymer ?
#
loop_
_entity_poly.entity_id
_entity_poly.type
_entity_poly.pdbx_seq_one_letter_code
_entity_poly.pdbx_strand_id
1 'polypeptide(L)'
;ASLRDLQQRCPASVKMEQFRPNLVVSGASAWEEDSWKVIRIGDVVFDVVKPCSRCIFTTVSPEKGQKHPAGEPLKTLQSFRTAQDNGDVDFGQNLIVRNSGVIRVGDEVEILATAPAKIYGAGAADDTANITQQPDANVDIDWQGQAFRGNNQQVLLEQLENQGIRIPY
;
A
#
# COMPACT_ATOMS: atom_id res chain seq x y z
N ALA A 1 10.83 3.61 14.22
CA ALA A 1 10.59 2.44 15.09
C ALA A 1 9.39 1.60 14.67
N SER A 2 8.36 2.20 14.05
CA SER A 2 7.09 1.57 13.64
C SER A 2 7.25 0.31 12.78
N LEU A 3 8.21 0.30 11.83
CA LEU A 3 8.51 -0.92 11.05
C LEU A 3 8.96 -2.08 11.95
N ARG A 4 9.75 -1.82 13.01
CA ARG A 4 10.21 -2.87 13.92
C ARG A 4 9.06 -3.42 14.77
N ASP A 5 8.16 -2.55 15.24
CA ASP A 5 6.95 -2.98 15.94
C ASP A 5 6.07 -3.85 15.03
N LEU A 6 5.90 -3.47 13.75
CA LEU A 6 5.21 -4.31 12.77
C LEU A 6 5.92 -5.65 12.55
N GLN A 7 7.25 -5.67 12.41
CA GLN A 7 8.03 -6.90 12.24
C GLN A 7 7.91 -7.85 13.45
N GLN A 8 7.70 -7.32 14.66
CA GLN A 8 7.48 -8.15 15.85
C GLN A 8 6.10 -8.80 15.88
N ARG A 9 5.10 -8.17 15.26
CA ARG A 9 3.72 -8.67 15.18
C ARG A 9 3.50 -9.57 13.96
N CYS A 10 4.23 -9.34 12.88
CA CYS A 10 4.03 -9.98 11.60
C CYS A 10 4.84 -11.30 11.51
N PRO A 11 4.21 -12.44 11.21
CA PRO A 11 4.92 -13.71 11.05
C PRO A 11 5.80 -13.74 9.78
N ALA A 12 5.48 -12.92 8.78
CA ALA A 12 6.27 -12.79 7.57
C ALA A 12 7.40 -11.76 7.72
N SER A 13 8.49 -11.94 6.96
CA SER A 13 9.54 -10.93 6.86
C SER A 13 9.00 -9.68 6.15
N VAL A 14 9.00 -8.56 6.87
CA VAL A 14 8.56 -7.26 6.35
C VAL A 14 9.75 -6.35 6.12
N LYS A 15 9.83 -5.73 4.95
CA LYS A 15 10.86 -4.77 4.56
C LYS A 15 10.28 -3.38 4.34
N MET A 16 11.09 -2.35 4.56
CA MET A 16 10.64 -0.95 4.43
C MET A 16 10.20 -0.63 2.99
N GLU A 17 10.87 -1.23 2.01
CA GLU A 17 10.67 -1.05 0.57
C GLU A 17 9.25 -1.44 0.14
N GLN A 18 8.57 -2.33 0.88
CA GLN A 18 7.17 -2.69 0.63
C GLN A 18 6.22 -1.50 0.81
N PHE A 19 6.58 -0.53 1.66
CA PHE A 19 5.79 0.68 1.92
C PHE A 19 6.19 1.87 1.04
N ARG A 20 7.27 1.73 0.26
CA ARG A 20 7.78 2.72 -0.69
C ARG A 20 7.91 4.14 -0.11
N PRO A 21 8.50 4.34 1.08
CA PRO A 21 8.67 5.68 1.63
C PRO A 21 9.75 6.45 0.86
N ASN A 22 9.63 7.77 0.82
CA ASN A 22 10.72 8.64 0.38
C ASN A 22 11.66 9.00 1.54
N LEU A 23 11.12 9.11 2.76
CA LEU A 23 11.85 9.49 3.98
C LEU A 23 11.62 8.45 5.06
N VAL A 24 12.71 8.05 5.73
CA VAL A 24 12.69 7.12 6.85
C VAL A 24 13.37 7.80 8.04
N VAL A 25 12.63 7.98 9.13
CA VAL A 25 13.12 8.63 10.34
C VAL A 25 13.50 7.59 11.38
N SER A 26 14.68 7.76 11.99
CA SER A 26 15.16 6.99 13.14
C SER A 26 15.11 7.83 14.41
N GLY A 27 15.18 7.19 15.58
CA GLY A 27 15.23 7.88 16.88
C GLY A 27 13.87 8.15 17.54
N ALA A 28 12.78 8.18 16.76
CA ALA A 28 11.42 8.29 17.28
C ALA A 28 10.88 6.96 17.85
N SER A 29 9.94 7.07 18.79
CA SER A 29 9.18 5.93 19.33
C SER A 29 8.32 5.29 18.24
N ALA A 30 7.84 4.06 18.47
CA ALA A 30 6.95 3.41 17.50
C ALA A 30 5.64 4.22 17.39
N TRP A 31 5.21 4.49 16.16
CA TRP A 31 3.96 5.18 15.83
C TRP A 31 3.89 6.66 16.25
N GLU A 32 5.00 7.22 16.73
CA GLU A 32 5.07 8.62 17.15
C GLU A 32 4.75 9.59 16.01
N GLU A 33 5.06 9.18 14.77
CA GLU A 33 4.80 9.94 13.56
C GLU A 33 3.32 10.26 13.34
N ASP A 34 2.39 9.50 13.94
CA ASP A 34 0.96 9.74 13.81
C ASP A 34 0.50 11.03 14.51
N SER A 35 1.30 11.53 15.45
CA SER A 35 1.02 12.77 16.20
C SER A 35 1.70 14.00 15.62
N TRP A 36 2.57 13.84 14.61
CA TRP A 36 3.28 14.97 14.04
C TRP A 36 2.33 15.79 13.17
N LYS A 37 2.44 17.12 13.26
CA LYS A 37 1.65 18.05 12.45
C LYS A 37 2.53 18.87 11.52
N VAL A 38 3.65 19.37 12.05
CA VAL A 38 4.66 20.11 11.27
C VAL A 38 6.03 19.65 11.72
N ILE A 39 6.87 19.29 10.77
CA ILE A 39 8.26 18.89 11.02
C ILE A 39 9.23 19.71 10.18
N ARG A 40 10.46 19.84 10.64
CA ARG A 40 11.58 20.42 9.91
C ARG A 40 12.68 19.37 9.76
N ILE A 41 13.24 19.25 8.57
CA ILE A 41 14.38 18.38 8.26
C ILE A 41 15.44 19.25 7.61
N GLY A 42 16.56 19.46 8.30
CA GLY A 42 17.52 20.51 7.93
C GLY A 42 16.82 21.87 7.86
N ASP A 43 16.86 22.53 6.70
CA ASP A 43 16.21 23.84 6.46
C ASP A 43 14.82 23.73 5.80
N VAL A 44 14.31 22.52 5.58
CA VAL A 44 13.04 22.30 4.85
C VAL A 44 11.92 21.96 5.82
N VAL A 45 10.81 22.69 5.72
CA VAL A 45 9.63 22.48 6.56
C VAL A 45 8.57 21.69 5.80
N PHE A 46 7.98 20.72 6.48
CA PHE A 46 6.92 19.85 5.97
C PHE A 46 5.67 19.92 6.84
N ASP A 47 4.52 19.99 6.19
CA ASP A 47 3.22 19.70 6.79
C ASP A 47 2.97 18.19 6.75
N VAL A 48 2.59 17.63 7.89
CA VAL A 48 2.09 16.25 7.98
C VAL A 48 0.59 16.30 7.73
N VAL A 49 0.18 15.86 6.54
CA VAL A 49 -1.16 16.14 6.02
C VAL A 49 -2.15 15.05 6.39
N LYS A 50 -1.74 13.79 6.23
CA LYS A 50 -2.59 12.65 6.53
C LYS A 50 -1.80 11.35 6.67
N PRO A 51 -2.33 10.37 7.41
CA PRO A 51 -1.84 8.99 7.36
C PRO A 51 -1.82 8.44 5.93
N CYS A 52 -0.93 7.49 5.69
CA CYS A 52 -0.80 6.83 4.40
C CYS A 52 -1.49 5.47 4.43
N SER A 53 -2.67 5.41 3.82
CA SER A 53 -3.45 4.19 3.68
C SER A 53 -2.73 3.19 2.79
N ARG A 54 -2.75 1.93 3.21
CA ARG A 54 -2.02 0.83 2.59
C ARG A 54 -2.98 -0.14 1.92
N CYS A 55 -2.59 -0.52 0.71
CA CYS A 55 -3.34 -1.44 -0.12
C CYS A 55 -2.56 -2.74 -0.33
N ILE A 56 -3.14 -3.65 -1.13
CA ILE A 56 -2.58 -4.97 -1.43
C ILE A 56 -1.14 -4.95 -1.96
N PHE A 57 -0.67 -3.84 -2.55
CA PHE A 57 0.69 -3.73 -3.06
C PHE A 57 1.78 -3.86 -1.99
N THR A 58 1.47 -3.57 -0.71
CA THR A 58 2.43 -3.82 0.38
C THR A 58 2.74 -5.31 0.54
N THR A 59 1.86 -6.20 0.07
CA THR A 59 2.04 -7.66 0.14
C THR A 59 2.95 -8.22 -0.94
N VAL A 60 3.35 -7.40 -1.93
CA VAL A 60 4.22 -7.84 -3.03
C VAL A 60 5.67 -7.78 -2.57
N SER A 61 6.38 -8.91 -2.66
CA SER A 61 7.82 -8.98 -2.41
C SER A 61 8.59 -8.14 -3.43
N PRO A 62 9.40 -7.15 -3.02
CA PRO A 62 10.21 -6.36 -3.95
C PRO A 62 11.25 -7.19 -4.71
N GLU A 63 11.71 -8.30 -4.14
CA GLU A 63 12.72 -9.18 -4.75
C GLU A 63 12.10 -10.15 -5.77
N LYS A 64 10.92 -10.70 -5.44
CA LYS A 64 10.30 -11.76 -6.26
C LYS A 64 9.16 -11.26 -7.14
N GLY A 65 8.64 -10.06 -6.92
CA GLY A 65 7.47 -9.52 -7.62
C GLY A 65 6.16 -10.25 -7.34
N GLN A 66 6.13 -11.15 -6.35
CA GLN A 66 4.98 -12.00 -6.03
C GLN A 66 4.29 -11.55 -4.75
N LYS A 67 2.95 -11.66 -4.71
CA LYS A 67 2.15 -11.41 -3.52
C LYS A 67 2.42 -12.47 -2.46
N HIS A 68 2.45 -12.07 -1.19
CA HIS A 68 2.54 -13.01 -0.09
C HIS A 68 1.24 -13.84 -0.02
N PRO A 69 1.31 -15.19 0.06
CA PRO A 69 0.12 -16.05 -0.01
C PRO A 69 -0.88 -15.80 1.12
N ALA A 70 -0.40 -15.37 2.30
CA ALA A 70 -1.24 -15.02 3.44
C ALA A 70 -1.68 -13.53 3.48
N GLY A 71 -1.35 -12.72 2.47
CA GLY A 71 -1.69 -11.29 2.43
C GLY A 71 -0.89 -10.42 3.40
N GLU A 72 0.30 -10.87 3.83
CA GLU A 72 1.16 -10.10 4.74
C GLU A 72 2.00 -9.06 3.99
N PRO A 73 2.29 -7.89 4.58
CA PRO A 73 2.02 -7.49 5.98
C PRO A 73 0.66 -6.82 6.20
N LEU A 74 -0.17 -6.71 5.15
CA LEU A 74 -1.43 -5.98 5.22
C LEU A 74 -2.40 -6.62 6.22
N LYS A 75 -2.47 -7.95 6.25
CA LYS A 75 -3.27 -8.71 7.22
C LYS A 75 -2.85 -8.40 8.67
N THR A 76 -1.56 -8.39 8.96
CA THR A 76 -1.08 -8.00 10.29
C THR A 76 -1.47 -6.55 10.63
N LEU A 77 -1.27 -5.61 9.69
CA LEU A 77 -1.67 -4.21 9.90
C LEU A 77 -3.18 -4.07 10.19
N GLN A 78 -4.04 -4.79 9.46
CA GLN A 78 -5.49 -4.78 9.70
C GLN A 78 -5.87 -5.10 11.15
N SER A 79 -5.09 -5.94 11.83
CA SER A 79 -5.40 -6.34 13.21
C SER A 79 -5.21 -5.24 14.27
N PHE A 80 -4.54 -4.12 13.95
CA PHE A 80 -4.30 -3.05 14.94
C PHE A 80 -4.15 -1.64 14.37
N ARG A 81 -4.04 -1.50 13.05
CA ARG A 81 -3.84 -0.23 12.31
C ARG A 81 -5.04 0.13 11.44
N THR A 82 -6.21 -0.43 11.75
CA THR A 82 -7.44 -0.02 11.08
C THR A 82 -7.99 1.23 11.75
N ALA A 83 -8.09 2.30 10.99
CA ALA A 83 -8.63 3.59 11.37
C ALA A 83 -10.11 3.47 11.74
N GLN A 84 -10.49 3.92 12.94
CA GLN A 84 -11.87 3.76 13.42
C GLN A 84 -12.88 4.71 12.74
N ASP A 85 -12.40 5.80 12.16
CA ASP A 85 -13.22 6.81 11.51
C ASP A 85 -13.61 6.44 10.06
N ASN A 86 -12.74 5.74 9.33
CA ASN A 86 -12.95 5.45 7.92
C ASN A 86 -12.62 4.01 7.48
N GLY A 87 -12.07 3.16 8.36
CA GLY A 87 -11.72 1.78 8.05
C GLY A 87 -10.42 1.59 7.27
N ASP A 88 -9.66 2.66 6.98
CA ASP A 88 -8.39 2.55 6.27
C ASP A 88 -7.31 1.86 7.13
N VAL A 89 -6.44 1.10 6.49
CA VAL A 89 -5.29 0.47 7.14
C VAL A 89 -4.07 1.34 6.93
N ASP A 90 -3.61 2.03 7.97
CA ASP A 90 -2.61 3.09 7.83
C ASP A 90 -1.21 2.70 8.33
N PHE A 91 -0.18 3.08 7.55
CA PHE A 91 1.22 2.98 7.96
C PHE A 91 2.04 4.13 7.36
N GLY A 92 2.71 4.92 8.19
CA GLY A 92 3.46 6.10 7.76
C GLY A 92 2.57 7.30 7.40
N GLN A 93 3.20 8.40 7.02
CA GLN A 93 2.57 9.71 6.86
C GLN A 93 2.85 10.34 5.49
N ASN A 94 1.87 11.07 4.96
CA ASN A 94 2.02 11.87 3.73
C ASN A 94 2.38 13.32 4.10
N LEU A 95 3.39 13.87 3.42
CA LEU A 95 3.94 15.18 3.71
C LEU A 95 3.73 16.15 2.53
N ILE A 96 3.52 17.43 2.83
CA ILE A 96 3.62 18.53 1.85
C ILE A 96 4.79 19.43 2.25
N VAL A 97 5.65 19.73 1.29
CA VAL A 97 6.79 20.62 1.49
C VAL A 97 6.35 22.08 1.41
N ARG A 98 6.80 22.92 2.37
CA ARG A 98 6.48 24.36 2.40
C ARG A 98 7.49 25.23 1.65
N ASN A 99 8.74 24.80 1.58
CA ASN A 99 9.84 25.54 0.97
C ASN A 99 10.81 24.62 0.23
N SER A 100 11.46 25.14 -0.80
CA SER A 100 12.51 24.37 -1.50
C SER A 100 13.81 24.34 -0.70
N GLY A 101 14.55 23.24 -0.82
CA GLY A 101 15.85 23.06 -0.20
C GLY A 101 16.39 21.66 -0.46
N VAL A 102 17.58 21.39 0.07
CA VAL A 102 18.21 20.07 -0.02
C VAL A 102 18.23 19.44 1.35
N ILE A 103 17.66 18.24 1.47
CA ILE A 103 17.76 17.40 2.65
C ILE A 103 18.70 16.23 2.38
N ARG A 104 19.39 15.75 3.41
CA ARG A 104 20.35 14.65 3.35
C ARG A 104 20.08 13.63 4.44
N VAL A 105 20.54 12.41 4.20
CA VAL A 105 20.57 11.39 5.26
C VAL A 105 21.47 11.89 6.38
N GLY A 106 20.98 11.85 7.61
CA GLY A 106 21.66 12.35 8.80
C GLY A 106 21.21 13.73 9.26
N ASP A 107 20.41 14.45 8.46
CA ASP A 107 19.80 15.71 8.91
C ASP A 107 18.86 15.46 10.09
N GLU A 108 18.87 16.37 11.06
CA GLU A 108 18.00 16.32 12.23
C GLU A 108 16.55 16.57 11.84
N VAL A 109 15.64 15.79 12.44
CA VAL A 109 14.20 15.96 12.32
C VAL A 109 13.68 16.62 13.58
N GLU A 110 13.19 17.85 13.44
CA GLU A 110 12.59 18.60 14.54
C GLU A 110 11.08 18.67 14.39
N ILE A 111 10.36 18.42 15.48
CA ILE A 111 8.90 18.46 15.53
C ILE A 111 8.48 19.86 15.94
N LEU A 112 7.99 20.65 14.99
CA LEU A 112 7.58 22.04 15.22
C LEU A 112 6.15 22.14 15.78
N ALA A 113 5.29 21.17 15.45
CA ALA A 113 3.94 21.11 15.98
C ALA A 113 3.44 19.66 15.98
N THR A 114 2.57 19.35 16.95
CA THR A 114 1.87 18.07 17.06
C THR A 114 0.35 18.24 16.96
N ALA A 115 -0.33 17.13 16.72
CA ALA A 115 -1.78 16.99 16.72
C ALA A 115 -2.15 15.65 17.39
N PRO A 116 -3.40 15.49 17.86
CA PRO A 116 -3.89 14.18 18.29
C PRO A 116 -3.76 13.16 17.15
N ALA A 117 -3.15 12.02 17.45
CA ALA A 117 -3.08 10.90 16.51
C ALA A 117 -4.48 10.36 16.22
N LYS A 118 -4.64 9.78 15.03
CA LYS A 118 -5.85 9.03 14.68
C LYS A 118 -5.99 7.81 15.61
N ILE A 119 -7.23 7.45 15.93
CA ILE A 119 -7.53 6.28 16.75
C ILE A 119 -7.58 5.04 15.83
N TYR A 120 -6.76 4.05 16.18
CA TYR A 120 -6.68 2.77 15.49
C TYR A 120 -7.18 1.62 16.35
N GLY A 121 -7.66 0.57 15.70
CA GLY A 121 -8.01 -0.69 16.33
C GLY A 121 -7.88 -1.86 15.36
N ALA A 122 -8.35 -3.02 15.82
CA ALA A 122 -8.57 -4.15 14.93
C ALA A 122 -9.67 -3.81 13.94
N GLY A 123 -9.40 -3.99 12.65
CA GLY A 123 -10.44 -3.97 11.64
C GLY A 123 -11.41 -5.10 11.90
N ALA A 124 -12.69 -4.89 11.56
CA ALA A 124 -13.58 -6.02 11.39
C ALA A 124 -12.89 -7.00 10.43
N ALA A 125 -12.80 -8.27 10.80
CA ALA A 125 -12.36 -9.30 9.89
C ALA A 125 -13.42 -9.41 8.79
N ASP A 126 -13.36 -8.53 7.79
CA ASP A 126 -13.85 -8.88 6.46
C ASP A 126 -12.87 -9.93 5.96
N ASP A 127 -13.17 -11.16 6.38
CA ASP A 127 -12.73 -12.38 5.74
C ASP A 127 -12.70 -12.11 4.26
N THR A 128 -11.48 -12.15 3.69
CA THR A 128 -11.20 -12.22 2.25
C THR A 128 -12.22 -11.46 1.43
N ALA A 129 -11.88 -10.26 0.92
CA ALA A 129 -12.55 -9.72 -0.27
C ALA A 129 -12.93 -10.91 -1.13
N ASN A 130 -14.22 -11.25 -1.14
CA ASN A 130 -14.67 -12.50 -1.71
C ASN A 130 -14.33 -12.29 -3.17
N ILE A 131 -13.19 -12.82 -3.59
CA ILE A 131 -12.96 -13.13 -4.98
C ILE A 131 -14.02 -14.20 -5.16
N THR A 132 -15.23 -13.75 -5.49
CA THR A 132 -16.23 -14.63 -6.05
C THR A 132 -15.49 -15.14 -7.27
N GLN A 133 -14.91 -16.34 -7.16
CA GLN A 133 -14.39 -17.04 -8.31
C GLN A 133 -15.59 -17.11 -9.22
N GLN A 134 -15.59 -16.23 -10.22
CA GLN A 134 -16.65 -16.21 -11.19
C GLN A 134 -16.53 -17.57 -11.87
N PRO A 135 -17.56 -18.42 -11.78
CA PRO A 135 -17.46 -19.76 -12.31
C PRO A 135 -17.04 -19.68 -13.76
N ASP A 136 -16.25 -20.65 -14.20
CA ASP A 136 -15.79 -20.74 -15.58
C ASP A 136 -17.00 -20.60 -16.50
N ALA A 137 -17.01 -19.52 -17.27
CA ALA A 137 -18.13 -19.16 -18.10
C ALA A 137 -17.63 -18.85 -19.50
N ASN A 138 -18.37 -19.34 -20.48
CA ASN A 138 -18.15 -18.96 -21.86
C ASN A 138 -18.72 -17.57 -22.07
N VAL A 139 -17.95 -16.72 -22.76
CA VAL A 139 -18.36 -15.38 -23.15
C VAL A 139 -18.31 -15.26 -24.67
N ASP A 140 -19.22 -14.48 -25.24
CA ASP A 140 -19.14 -14.13 -26.65
C ASP A 140 -18.27 -12.88 -26.78
N ILE A 141 -17.22 -12.97 -27.58
CA ILE A 141 -16.26 -11.91 -27.83
C ILE A 141 -16.48 -11.43 -29.27
N ASP A 142 -16.86 -10.17 -29.44
CA ASP A 142 -16.88 -9.49 -30.73
C ASP A 142 -15.66 -8.59 -30.87
N TRP A 143 -14.89 -8.79 -31.93
CA TRP A 143 -13.77 -7.93 -32.28
C TRP A 143 -13.83 -7.57 -33.77
N GLN A 144 -14.02 -6.27 -34.05
CA GLN A 144 -14.10 -5.73 -35.42
C GLN A 144 -15.11 -6.48 -36.33
N GLY A 145 -16.23 -6.94 -35.75
CA GLY A 145 -17.27 -7.68 -36.48
C GLY A 145 -16.97 -9.18 -36.66
N GLN A 146 -15.86 -9.68 -36.11
CA GLN A 146 -15.60 -11.11 -35.96
C GLN A 146 -15.99 -11.55 -34.54
N ALA A 147 -17.10 -12.28 -34.44
CA ALA A 147 -17.56 -12.85 -33.19
C ALA A 147 -17.04 -14.28 -33.00
N PHE A 148 -16.51 -14.59 -31.82
CA PHE A 148 -16.11 -15.94 -31.44
C PHE A 148 -16.37 -16.18 -29.95
N ARG A 149 -16.33 -17.46 -29.56
CA ARG A 149 -16.62 -17.87 -28.18
C ARG A 149 -15.32 -17.99 -27.39
N GLY A 150 -15.23 -17.19 -26.32
CA GLY A 150 -14.12 -17.16 -25.37
C GLY A 150 -14.53 -17.62 -23.98
N ASN A 151 -13.68 -17.34 -23.00
CA ASN A 151 -13.93 -17.61 -21.58
C ASN A 151 -13.47 -16.44 -20.69
N ASN A 152 -13.89 -16.48 -19.42
CA ASN A 152 -13.54 -15.50 -18.39
C ASN A 152 -12.23 -15.81 -17.64
N GLN A 153 -11.45 -16.80 -18.07
CA GLN A 153 -10.21 -17.23 -17.40
C GLN A 153 -8.93 -16.80 -18.14
N GLN A 154 -9.00 -16.61 -19.46
CA GLN A 154 -7.88 -16.20 -20.31
C GLN A 154 -7.90 -14.70 -20.59
N VAL A 155 -6.73 -14.08 -20.76
CA VAL A 155 -6.67 -12.67 -21.18
C VAL A 155 -7.23 -12.50 -22.59
N LEU A 156 -7.96 -11.41 -22.82
CA LEU A 156 -8.60 -11.14 -24.10
C LEU A 156 -7.62 -11.17 -25.28
N LEU A 157 -6.38 -10.69 -25.07
CA LEU A 157 -5.34 -10.68 -26.10
C LEU A 157 -4.96 -12.09 -26.57
N GLU A 158 -4.70 -13.02 -25.65
CA GLU A 158 -4.40 -14.42 -25.98
C GLU A 158 -5.57 -15.08 -26.71
N GLN A 159 -6.80 -14.76 -26.31
CA GLN A 159 -8.01 -15.28 -26.97
C GLN A 159 -8.14 -14.76 -28.41
N LEU A 160 -7.77 -13.51 -28.67
CA LEU A 160 -7.74 -12.92 -30.02
C LEU A 160 -6.61 -13.53 -30.87
N GLU A 161 -5.42 -13.69 -30.31
CA GLU A 161 -4.28 -14.30 -31.00
C GLU A 161 -4.55 -15.76 -31.39
N ASN A 162 -5.22 -16.53 -30.54
CA ASN A 162 -5.66 -17.90 -30.83
C ASN A 162 -6.67 -17.97 -31.99
N GLN A 163 -7.42 -16.89 -32.24
CA GLN A 163 -8.29 -16.75 -33.42
C GLN A 163 -7.55 -16.18 -34.64
N GLY A 164 -6.22 -16.06 -34.57
CA GLY A 164 -5.38 -15.53 -35.64
C GLY A 164 -5.40 -14.00 -35.75
N ILE A 165 -6.03 -13.30 -34.81
CA ILE A 165 -6.11 -11.84 -34.79
C ILE A 165 -4.86 -11.30 -34.08
N ARG A 166 -3.92 -10.77 -34.85
CA ARG A 166 -2.74 -10.11 -34.29
C ARG A 166 -3.04 -8.63 -34.02
N ILE A 167 -2.98 -8.24 -32.76
CA ILE A 167 -3.07 -6.83 -32.37
C ILE A 167 -1.65 -6.25 -32.35
N PRO A 168 -1.31 -5.28 -33.22
CA PRO A 168 -0.02 -4.62 -33.16
C PRO A 168 0.10 -3.81 -31.86
N TYR A 169 1.28 -3.89 -31.23
CA TYR A 169 1.65 -3.12 -30.03
C TYR A 169 2.05 -1.69 -30.38
#